data_AF-D5MG10-F1
#
_entry.id   AF-D5MG10-F1
#
_cell.length_a   1.000
_cell.length_b   1.000
_cell.length_c   1.000
_cell.angle_alpha   90.00
_cell.angle_beta   90.00
_cell.angle_gamma   90.00
#
_symmetry.space_group_name_H-M   'P 1'
#
loop_
_entity.id
_entity.type
_entity.pdbx_description
1 polymer ?
#
loop_
_entity_poly.entity_id
_entity_poly.type
_entity_poly.pdbx_seq_one_letter_code
_entity_poly.pdbx_strand_id
1 'polypeptide(L)'
;MIGLWEVGRAAFTRPGDQAALFLFCAAVPLLAACLITSLWTKVQGNWAAPAYVAAAIAVAKWRLGSSAHSVSTWRWTRSRTLFVGALATGFLVSTIGHFPHALASVGLPLPAKLDLTKRLRGWAELGAQVSAVYQEMSRSKPTFVFSDRYQIASEVMFYVPAHPNTYNIQLGRRMNQFDVWGGTEEVRGWDAIFVADRPDLPDAVLRSFDEVQPERPTHLSGSGQSHSLHSWSIFRCYGFRGFPPAQQLGY
;
A
#
# COMPACT_ATOMS: atom_id res chain seq x y z
N MET A 1 -18.48 9.93 -16.80
CA MET A 1 -18.30 10.49 -18.16
C MET A 1 -19.43 11.42 -18.57
N ILE A 2 -20.69 10.96 -18.71
CA ILE A 2 -21.80 11.81 -19.19
C ILE A 2 -22.06 13.03 -18.28
N GLY A 3 -22.19 12.84 -16.96
CA GLY A 3 -22.44 13.99 -16.06
C GLY A 3 -21.29 14.99 -16.00
N LEU A 4 -20.03 14.53 -16.05
CA LEU A 4 -18.85 15.40 -16.04
C LEU A 4 -18.74 16.22 -17.36
N TRP A 5 -19.05 15.57 -18.48
CA TRP A 5 -19.14 16.23 -19.79
C TRP A 5 -20.25 17.29 -19.82
N GLU A 6 -21.41 16.98 -19.23
CA GLU A 6 -22.55 17.90 -19.16
C GLU A 6 -22.28 19.09 -18.23
N VAL A 7 -21.60 18.87 -17.10
CA VAL A 7 -21.13 19.97 -16.22
C VAL A 7 -20.10 20.83 -16.91
N GLY A 8 -19.14 20.24 -17.64
CA GLY A 8 -18.19 21.00 -18.45
C GLY A 8 -18.90 21.82 -19.53
N ARG A 9 -19.81 21.19 -20.27
CA ARG A 9 -20.62 21.88 -21.29
C ARG A 9 -21.43 23.04 -20.69
N ALA A 10 -22.06 22.84 -19.53
CA ALA A 10 -22.80 23.90 -18.85
C ALA A 10 -21.87 25.02 -18.35
N ALA A 11 -20.67 24.68 -17.85
CA ALA A 11 -19.68 25.65 -17.40
C ALA A 11 -19.19 26.58 -18.52
N PHE A 12 -19.02 26.05 -19.74
CA PHE A 12 -18.56 26.84 -20.89
C PHE A 12 -19.70 27.52 -21.68
N THR A 13 -20.94 27.03 -21.60
CA THR A 13 -22.09 27.60 -22.34
C THR A 13 -22.96 28.54 -21.51
N ARG A 14 -22.90 28.47 -20.17
CA ARG A 14 -23.64 29.37 -19.26
C ARG A 14 -22.64 30.21 -18.47
N PRO A 15 -22.27 31.42 -18.95
CA PRO A 15 -21.43 32.34 -18.19
C PRO A 15 -22.17 32.71 -16.89
N GLY A 16 -21.76 32.10 -15.77
CA GLY A 16 -22.39 32.28 -14.46
C GLY A 16 -22.32 31.06 -13.52
N ASP A 17 -22.18 29.82 -14.04
CA ASP A 17 -22.07 28.63 -13.20
C ASP A 17 -20.62 28.35 -12.77
N GLN A 18 -20.08 29.22 -11.92
CA GLN A 18 -18.70 29.13 -11.41
C GLN A 18 -18.43 27.80 -10.68
N ALA A 19 -19.46 27.24 -10.02
CA ALA A 19 -19.36 25.94 -9.36
C ALA A 19 -19.17 24.80 -10.37
N ALA A 20 -19.87 24.81 -11.51
CA ALA A 20 -19.66 23.83 -12.58
C ALA A 20 -18.25 23.92 -13.17
N LEU A 21 -17.76 25.14 -13.41
CA LEU A 21 -16.42 25.37 -13.94
C LEU A 21 -15.34 24.89 -12.97
N PHE A 22 -15.48 25.22 -11.67
CA PHE A 22 -14.56 24.76 -10.64
C PHE A 22 -14.50 23.23 -10.58
N LEU A 23 -15.64 22.55 -10.53
CA LEU A 23 -15.69 21.08 -10.46
C LEU A 23 -15.11 20.42 -11.71
N PHE A 24 -15.32 21.01 -12.89
CA PHE A 24 -14.71 20.54 -14.13
C PHE A 24 -13.18 20.67 -14.09
N CYS A 25 -12.67 21.86 -13.73
CA CYS A 25 -11.23 22.13 -13.65
C CYS A 25 -10.53 21.34 -12.53
N ALA A 26 -11.24 21.02 -11.43
CA ALA A 26 -10.69 20.21 -10.35
C ALA A 26 -10.61 18.72 -10.69
N ALA A 27 -11.42 18.23 -11.64
CA ALA A 27 -11.48 16.81 -12.01
C ALA A 27 -10.75 16.51 -13.33
N VAL A 28 -11.12 17.20 -14.42
CA VAL A 28 -10.78 16.80 -15.78
C VAL A 28 -9.28 16.89 -16.09
N PRO A 29 -8.56 17.98 -15.75
CA PRO A 29 -7.12 18.06 -16.01
C PRO A 29 -6.33 16.94 -15.34
N LEU A 30 -6.64 16.62 -14.07
CA LEU A 30 -5.96 15.56 -13.34
C LEU A 30 -6.30 14.17 -13.89
N LEU A 31 -7.57 13.90 -14.23
CA LEU A 31 -7.96 12.65 -14.87
C LEU A 31 -7.32 12.49 -16.25
N ALA A 32 -7.27 13.56 -17.05
CA ALA A 32 -6.63 13.56 -18.35
C ALA A 32 -5.12 13.33 -18.22
N ALA A 33 -4.45 14.00 -17.29
CA ALA A 33 -3.03 13.78 -17.01
C ALA A 33 -2.76 12.34 -16.58
N CYS A 34 -3.56 11.78 -15.67
CA CYS A 34 -3.45 10.37 -15.26
C CYS A 34 -3.69 9.40 -16.42
N LEU A 35 -4.69 9.68 -17.27
CA LEU A 35 -5.00 8.82 -18.43
C LEU A 35 -3.88 8.86 -19.47
N ILE A 36 -3.39 10.05 -19.80
CA ILE A 36 -2.29 10.27 -20.72
C ILE A 36 -1.04 9.56 -20.18
N THR A 37 -0.65 9.84 -18.94
CA THR A 37 0.54 9.21 -18.32
C THR A 37 0.42 7.68 -18.18
N SER A 38 -0.79 7.13 -18.09
CA SER A 38 -1.02 5.68 -18.04
C SER A 38 -0.61 4.94 -19.31
N LEU A 39 -0.48 5.64 -20.44
CA LEU A 39 -0.01 5.05 -21.70
C LEU A 39 1.49 4.73 -21.68
N TRP A 40 2.27 5.44 -20.86
CA TRP A 40 3.74 5.29 -20.79
C TRP A 40 4.23 4.77 -19.46
N THR A 41 3.48 4.99 -18.38
CA THR A 41 3.93 4.70 -17.01
C THR A 41 2.82 4.09 -16.18
N LYS A 42 3.22 3.35 -15.15
CA LYS A 42 2.27 2.81 -14.18
C LYS A 42 1.73 3.93 -13.29
N VAL A 43 0.48 4.32 -13.52
CA VAL A 43 -0.25 5.27 -12.67
C VAL A 43 -0.92 4.51 -11.53
N GLN A 44 -0.63 4.92 -10.30
CA GLN A 44 -1.26 4.35 -9.12
C GLN A 44 -2.67 4.92 -8.97
N GLY A 45 -3.65 4.09 -8.58
CA GLY A 45 -5.05 4.51 -8.50
C GLY A 45 -5.29 5.70 -7.55
N ASN A 46 -4.42 5.85 -6.54
CA ASN A 46 -4.46 6.98 -5.60
C ASN A 46 -4.09 8.33 -6.25
N TRP A 47 -3.38 8.35 -7.38
CA TRP A 47 -3.02 9.61 -8.07
C TRP A 47 -4.26 10.33 -8.60
N ALA A 48 -5.23 9.59 -9.13
CA ALA A 48 -6.48 10.13 -9.64
C ALA A 48 -7.54 10.33 -8.54
N ALA A 49 -7.30 9.85 -7.31
CA ALA A 49 -8.29 9.84 -6.22
C ALA A 49 -8.92 11.22 -5.95
N PRO A 50 -8.15 12.33 -5.86
CA PRO A 50 -8.73 13.65 -5.61
C PRO A 50 -9.73 14.09 -6.71
N ALA A 51 -9.45 13.74 -7.97
CA ALA A 51 -10.31 14.12 -9.09
C ALA A 51 -11.68 13.42 -9.06
N TYR A 52 -11.75 12.20 -8.52
CA TYR A 52 -13.01 11.48 -8.40
C TYR A 52 -13.98 12.15 -7.43
N VAL A 53 -13.49 12.84 -6.40
CA VAL A 53 -14.33 13.60 -5.45
C VAL A 53 -15.05 14.74 -6.18
N ALA A 54 -14.30 15.57 -6.90
CA ALA A 54 -14.88 16.66 -7.70
C ALA A 54 -15.81 16.12 -8.80
N ALA A 55 -15.44 15.02 -9.46
CA ALA A 55 -16.27 14.40 -10.48
C ALA A 55 -17.60 13.84 -9.92
N ALA A 56 -17.60 13.26 -8.72
CA ALA A 56 -18.81 12.77 -8.07
C ALA A 56 -19.78 13.91 -7.75
N ILE A 57 -19.26 15.02 -7.20
CA ILE A 57 -20.06 16.22 -6.91
C ILE A 57 -20.61 16.83 -8.21
N ALA A 58 -19.81 16.90 -9.28
CA ALA A 58 -20.25 17.35 -10.59
C ALA A 58 -21.43 16.53 -11.11
N VAL A 59 -21.33 15.19 -11.05
CA VAL A 59 -22.42 14.29 -11.48
C VAL A 59 -23.67 14.48 -10.62
N ALA A 60 -23.52 14.66 -9.30
CA ALA A 60 -24.64 14.92 -8.40
C ALA A 60 -25.34 16.24 -8.72
N LYS A 61 -24.57 17.33 -8.89
CA LYS A 61 -25.09 18.65 -9.30
C LYS A 61 -25.85 18.56 -10.62
N TRP A 62 -25.31 17.85 -11.62
CA TRP A 62 -25.99 17.65 -12.89
C TRP A 62 -27.31 16.89 -12.72
N ARG A 63 -27.34 15.83 -11.93
CA ARG A 63 -28.57 15.05 -11.67
C ARG A 63 -29.63 15.85 -10.92
N LEU A 64 -29.23 16.66 -9.94
CA LEU A 64 -30.14 17.48 -9.14
C LEU A 64 -30.65 18.72 -9.89
N GLY A 65 -29.81 19.34 -10.73
CA GLY A 65 -30.16 20.51 -11.52
C GLY A 65 -30.90 20.20 -12.83
N SER A 66 -31.00 18.93 -13.21
CA SER A 66 -31.74 18.50 -14.40
C SER A 66 -33.19 18.19 -14.04
N SER A 67 -34.13 19.11 -14.29
CA SER A 67 -35.56 18.79 -14.21
C SER A 67 -35.90 17.61 -15.13
N ALA A 68 -36.66 16.64 -14.62
CA ALA A 68 -37.05 15.41 -15.33
C ALA A 68 -37.73 15.67 -16.70
N HIS A 69 -38.24 16.88 -16.93
CA HIS A 69 -38.87 17.32 -18.19
C HIS A 69 -37.89 17.84 -19.26
N SER A 70 -36.62 18.10 -18.93
CA SER A 70 -35.62 18.68 -19.85
C SER A 70 -34.70 17.64 -20.49
N VAL A 71 -34.59 16.44 -19.89
CA VAL A 71 -33.72 15.36 -20.37
C VAL A 71 -34.59 14.24 -20.93
N SER A 72 -34.38 13.87 -22.20
CA SER A 72 -35.07 12.74 -22.84
C SER A 72 -35.06 11.50 -21.93
N THR A 73 -36.21 10.86 -21.77
CA THR A 73 -36.42 9.64 -20.96
C THR A 73 -35.38 8.57 -21.29
N TRP A 74 -35.01 8.44 -22.55
CA TRP A 74 -33.94 7.55 -23.02
C TRP A 74 -32.57 7.87 -22.38
N ARG A 75 -32.17 9.14 -22.37
CA ARG A 75 -30.90 9.60 -21.79
C ARG A 75 -30.88 9.41 -20.28
N TRP A 76 -32.01 9.65 -19.62
CA TRP A 76 -32.15 9.44 -18.18
C TRP A 76 -32.00 7.96 -17.81
N THR A 77 -32.77 7.07 -18.45
CA THR A 77 -32.71 5.62 -18.23
C THR A 77 -31.32 5.06 -18.53
N ARG A 78 -30.70 5.42 -19.67
CA ARG A 78 -29.33 5.01 -20.02
C ARG A 78 -28.31 5.47 -18.97
N SER A 79 -28.41 6.70 -18.48
CA SER A 79 -27.49 7.22 -17.45
C SER A 79 -27.64 6.48 -16.11
N ARG A 80 -28.86 6.05 -15.76
CA ARG A 80 -29.14 5.25 -14.57
C ARG A 80 -28.59 3.83 -14.73
N THR A 81 -28.82 3.18 -15.88
CA THR A 81 -28.27 1.85 -16.16
C THR A 81 -26.74 1.85 -16.11
N LEU A 82 -26.08 2.84 -16.73
CA LEU A 82 -24.62 2.96 -16.68
C LEU A 82 -24.10 3.22 -15.26
N PHE A 83 -24.81 4.03 -14.47
CA PHE A 83 -24.43 4.28 -13.07
C PHE A 83 -24.57 3.03 -12.20
N VAL A 84 -25.70 2.33 -12.30
CA VAL A 84 -25.92 1.07 -11.59
C VAL A 84 -24.92 0.01 -12.04
N GLY A 85 -24.64 -0.11 -13.34
CA GLY A 85 -23.62 -0.98 -13.87
C GLY A 85 -22.23 -0.66 -13.30
N ALA A 86 -21.83 0.60 -13.28
CA ALA A 86 -20.56 1.02 -12.70
C ALA A 86 -20.45 0.70 -11.21
N LEU A 87 -21.52 0.93 -10.43
CA LEU A 87 -21.55 0.56 -9.01
C LEU A 87 -21.48 -0.96 -8.82
N ALA A 88 -22.24 -1.73 -9.60
CA ALA A 88 -22.24 -3.18 -9.53
C ALA A 88 -20.87 -3.76 -9.90
N THR A 89 -20.25 -3.28 -10.97
CA THR A 89 -18.89 -3.68 -11.36
C THR A 89 -17.88 -3.29 -10.30
N GLY A 90 -17.94 -2.06 -9.77
CA GLY A 90 -17.03 -1.61 -8.70
C GLY A 90 -17.17 -2.44 -7.43
N PHE A 91 -18.40 -2.73 -7.01
CA PHE A 91 -18.70 -3.60 -5.88
C PHE A 91 -18.19 -5.03 -6.11
N LEU A 92 -18.43 -5.60 -7.29
CA LEU A 92 -17.98 -6.94 -7.65
C LEU A 92 -16.46 -7.05 -7.65
N VAL A 93 -15.76 -6.12 -8.32
CA VAL A 93 -14.29 -6.08 -8.34
C VAL A 93 -13.73 -5.90 -6.93
N SER A 94 -14.32 -5.01 -6.12
CA SER A 94 -13.87 -4.77 -4.74
C SER A 94 -14.07 -5.99 -3.86
N THR A 95 -15.21 -6.68 -4.00
CA THR A 95 -15.55 -7.91 -3.26
C THR A 95 -14.59 -9.02 -3.62
N ILE A 96 -14.35 -9.26 -4.91
CA ILE A 96 -13.37 -10.25 -5.39
C ILE A 96 -11.97 -9.93 -4.86
N GLY A 97 -11.58 -8.65 -4.90
CA GLY A 97 -10.27 -8.21 -4.41
C GLY A 97 -10.07 -8.37 -2.90
N HIS A 98 -11.13 -8.18 -2.08
CA HIS A 98 -11.06 -8.32 -0.62
C HIS A 98 -11.28 -9.74 -0.13
N PHE A 99 -12.07 -10.54 -0.85
CA PHE A 99 -12.43 -11.90 -0.48
C PHE A 99 -12.03 -12.91 -1.57
N PRO A 100 -10.74 -13.00 -1.94
CA PRO A 100 -10.30 -13.89 -3.01
C PRO A 100 -10.58 -15.37 -2.70
N HIS A 101 -10.63 -15.77 -1.42
CA HIS A 101 -10.98 -17.14 -1.02
C HIS A 101 -12.47 -17.45 -1.10
N ALA A 102 -13.35 -16.44 -1.16
CA ALA A 102 -14.77 -16.67 -1.43
C ALA A 102 -14.99 -17.20 -2.85
N LEU A 103 -14.05 -16.95 -3.77
CA LEU A 103 -14.09 -17.58 -5.10
C LEU A 103 -13.70 -19.07 -5.04
N ALA A 104 -12.82 -19.45 -4.11
CA ALA A 104 -12.49 -20.85 -3.89
C ALA A 104 -13.69 -21.66 -3.39
N SER A 105 -14.56 -21.09 -2.54
CA SER A 105 -15.76 -21.79 -2.04
C SER A 105 -16.83 -22.03 -3.11
N VAL A 106 -16.75 -21.36 -4.26
CA VAL A 106 -17.62 -21.58 -5.43
C VAL A 106 -16.92 -22.34 -6.56
N GLY A 107 -15.77 -22.97 -6.28
CA GLY A 107 -15.04 -23.81 -7.23
C GLY A 107 -14.12 -23.05 -8.20
N LEU A 108 -13.85 -21.77 -7.94
CA LEU A 108 -12.97 -20.92 -8.76
C LEU A 108 -11.78 -20.42 -7.93
N PRO A 109 -10.84 -21.30 -7.53
CA PRO A 109 -9.70 -20.87 -6.73
C PRO A 109 -8.81 -19.89 -7.50
N LEU A 110 -8.57 -18.72 -6.88
CA LEU A 110 -7.63 -17.74 -7.41
C LEU A 110 -6.18 -18.24 -7.27
N PRO A 111 -5.37 -18.21 -8.34
CA PRO A 111 -3.94 -18.43 -8.24
C PRO A 111 -3.31 -17.51 -7.20
N ALA A 112 -2.36 -18.01 -6.40
CA ALA A 112 -1.69 -17.22 -5.35
C ALA A 112 -1.00 -15.95 -5.86
N LYS A 113 -0.63 -15.90 -7.15
CA LYS A 113 -0.06 -14.70 -7.80
C LYS A 113 -1.09 -13.57 -8.01
N LEU A 114 -2.38 -13.92 -8.06
CA LEU A 114 -3.50 -12.99 -8.24
C LEU A 114 -4.18 -12.63 -6.90
N ASP A 115 -3.78 -13.28 -5.81
CA ASP A 115 -4.26 -12.94 -4.47
C ASP A 115 -3.60 -11.64 -3.97
N LEU A 116 -4.36 -10.54 -4.11
CA LEU A 116 -3.95 -9.22 -3.63
C LEU A 116 -3.90 -9.14 -2.09
N THR A 117 -4.63 -10.00 -1.40
CA THR A 117 -4.71 -10.00 0.07
C THR A 117 -3.52 -10.68 0.73
N LYS A 118 -2.69 -11.41 -0.02
CA LYS A 118 -1.48 -12.05 0.50
C LYS A 118 -0.58 -11.06 1.26
N ARG A 119 -0.47 -9.82 0.76
CA ARG A 119 0.33 -8.74 1.36
C ARG A 119 -0.27 -8.11 2.62
N LEU A 120 -1.50 -8.48 2.99
CA LEU A 120 -2.26 -7.88 4.09
C LEU A 120 -2.36 -8.81 5.31
N ARG A 121 -1.79 -10.02 5.24
CA ARG A 121 -1.96 -11.06 6.28
C ARG A 121 -0.63 -11.54 6.82
N GLY A 122 -0.68 -12.14 8.01
CA GLY A 122 0.47 -12.75 8.66
C GLY A 122 1.33 -11.76 9.48
N TRP A 123 0.97 -10.47 9.51
CA TRP A 123 1.76 -9.43 10.20
C TRP A 123 1.70 -9.56 11.72
N ALA A 124 0.57 -9.98 12.27
CA ALA A 124 0.44 -10.24 13.71
C ALA A 124 1.29 -11.45 14.14
N GLU A 125 1.31 -12.50 13.32
CA GLU A 125 2.11 -13.70 13.50
C GLU A 125 3.62 -13.38 13.38
N LEU A 126 4.00 -12.56 12.40
CA LEU A 126 5.36 -12.04 12.28
C LEU A 126 5.75 -11.22 13.52
N GLY A 127 4.87 -10.31 13.97
CA GLY A 127 5.08 -9.50 15.16
C GLY A 127 5.29 -10.35 16.42
N ALA A 128 4.51 -11.43 16.58
CA ALA A 128 4.68 -12.37 17.68
C ALA A 128 6.04 -13.10 17.63
N GLN A 129 6.47 -13.56 16.45
CA GLN A 129 7.78 -14.20 16.27
C GLN A 129 8.93 -13.23 16.58
N VAL A 130 8.89 -12.03 16.01
CA VAL A 130 9.91 -10.99 16.28
C VAL A 130 9.90 -10.59 17.76
N SER A 131 8.73 -10.50 18.39
CA SER A 131 8.61 -10.21 19.82
C SER A 131 9.28 -11.27 20.69
N ALA A 132 9.17 -12.56 20.34
CA ALA A 132 9.83 -13.63 21.07
C ALA A 132 11.36 -13.50 20.98
N VAL A 133 11.90 -13.31 19.77
CA VAL A 133 13.34 -13.09 19.54
C VAL A 133 13.83 -11.84 20.27
N TYR A 134 13.06 -10.75 20.21
CA TYR A 134 13.37 -9.49 20.88
C TYR A 134 13.47 -9.66 22.39
N GLN A 135 12.48 -10.29 23.02
CA GLN A 135 12.47 -10.52 24.47
C GLN A 135 13.62 -11.40 24.96
N GLU A 136 14.19 -12.24 24.10
CA GLU A 136 15.38 -13.03 24.44
C GLU A 136 16.66 -12.21 24.31
N MET A 137 16.87 -11.57 23.15
CA MET A 137 18.08 -10.79 22.88
C MET A 137 18.20 -9.56 23.79
N SER A 138 17.08 -8.89 24.07
CA SER A 138 17.07 -7.67 24.87
C SER A 138 17.39 -7.88 26.34
N ARG A 139 17.48 -9.13 26.82
CA ARG A 139 17.87 -9.44 28.21
C ARG A 139 19.35 -9.23 28.47
N SER A 140 20.19 -9.54 27.48
CA SER A 140 21.64 -9.41 27.61
C SER A 140 22.14 -8.04 27.19
N LYS A 141 21.50 -7.44 26.18
CA LYS A 141 22.01 -6.23 25.54
C LYS A 141 20.89 -5.45 24.86
N PRO A 142 20.97 -4.10 24.82
CA PRO A 142 20.04 -3.31 24.03
C PRO A 142 19.94 -3.85 22.59
N THR A 143 18.71 -4.03 22.13
CA THR A 143 18.41 -4.64 20.82
C THR A 143 17.50 -3.70 20.03
N PHE A 144 17.75 -3.55 18.74
CA PHE A 144 16.84 -2.84 17.83
C PHE A 144 16.33 -3.78 16.72
N VAL A 145 15.35 -3.34 15.94
CA VAL A 145 14.82 -4.12 14.82
C VAL A 145 15.00 -3.34 13.52
N PHE A 146 15.25 -4.03 12.42
CA PHE A 146 15.36 -3.37 11.13
C PHE A 146 14.98 -4.26 9.95
N SER A 147 14.63 -3.61 8.84
CA SER A 147 14.42 -4.25 7.55
C SER A 147 14.94 -3.35 6.44
N ASP A 148 15.24 -3.91 5.28
CA ASP A 148 15.51 -3.14 4.06
C ASP A 148 14.23 -2.79 3.29
N ARG A 149 13.08 -3.34 3.69
CA ARG A 149 11.77 -3.02 3.13
C ARG A 149 10.93 -2.17 4.08
N TYR A 150 10.44 -1.04 3.55
CA TYR A 150 9.58 -0.11 4.29
C TYR A 150 8.38 -0.79 4.93
N GLN A 151 7.63 -1.59 4.16
CA GLN A 151 6.44 -2.28 4.68
C GLN A 151 6.79 -3.19 5.86
N ILE A 152 7.83 -4.01 5.75
CA ILE A 152 8.23 -4.92 6.84
C ILE A 152 8.64 -4.12 8.09
N ALA A 153 9.45 -3.08 7.93
CA ALA A 153 9.84 -2.23 9.06
C ALA A 153 8.61 -1.58 9.74
N SER A 154 7.67 -1.03 8.97
CA SER A 154 6.44 -0.42 9.51
C SER A 154 5.55 -1.44 10.23
N GLU A 155 5.33 -2.61 9.63
CA GLU A 155 4.46 -3.64 10.22
C GLU A 155 5.08 -4.21 11.51
N VAL A 156 6.40 -4.42 11.54
CA VAL A 156 7.10 -4.89 12.74
C VAL A 156 7.08 -3.84 13.85
N MET A 157 7.30 -2.57 13.52
CA MET A 157 7.18 -1.46 14.48
C MET A 157 5.78 -1.38 15.12
N PHE A 158 4.74 -1.70 14.32
CA PHE A 158 3.35 -1.68 14.77
C PHE A 158 2.95 -2.93 15.58
N TYR A 159 3.29 -4.12 15.10
CA TYR A 159 2.82 -5.40 15.66
C TYR A 159 3.68 -5.96 16.80
N VAL A 160 4.91 -5.48 17.01
CA VAL A 160 5.73 -5.91 18.15
C VAL A 160 5.32 -5.10 19.40
N PRO A 161 4.75 -5.74 20.45
CA PRO A 161 4.17 -5.00 21.59
C PRO A 161 5.17 -4.16 22.39
N ALA A 162 6.44 -4.52 22.37
CA ALA A 162 7.50 -3.78 23.05
C ALA A 162 7.89 -2.47 22.34
N HIS A 163 7.39 -2.23 21.11
CA HIS A 163 7.71 -1.10 20.27
C HIS A 163 9.21 -0.76 20.24
N PRO A 164 10.07 -1.72 19.82
CA PRO A 164 11.51 -1.50 19.80
C PRO A 164 11.88 -0.42 18.79
N ASN A 165 13.05 0.20 18.98
CA ASN A 165 13.64 1.07 17.98
C ASN A 165 13.70 0.31 16.65
N THR A 166 12.97 0.80 15.66
CA THR A 166 12.78 0.11 14.38
C THR A 166 13.25 0.99 13.24
N TYR A 167 14.08 0.43 12.35
CA TYR A 167 14.70 1.18 11.26
C TYR A 167 14.41 0.53 9.91
N ASN A 168 14.29 1.37 8.87
CA ASN A 168 14.34 0.91 7.50
C ASN A 168 15.67 1.32 6.86
N ILE A 169 16.56 0.38 6.60
CA ILE A 169 17.90 0.69 6.10
C ILE A 169 17.87 1.09 4.62
N GLN A 170 18.71 2.04 4.23
CA GLN A 170 18.79 2.55 2.87
C GLN A 170 19.88 1.82 2.05
N LEU A 171 19.49 0.78 1.35
CA LEU A 171 20.36 0.01 0.43
C LEU A 171 20.14 0.42 -1.03
N GLY A 172 20.30 1.71 -1.35
CA GLY A 172 20.09 2.24 -2.71
C GLY A 172 18.63 2.56 -3.07
N ARG A 173 17.72 2.57 -2.08
CA ARG A 173 16.33 3.02 -2.25
C ARG A 173 16.22 4.55 -2.16
N ARG A 174 15.07 5.09 -2.59
CA ARG A 174 14.66 6.48 -2.31
C ARG A 174 14.42 6.68 -0.82
N MET A 175 14.60 7.92 -0.37
CA MET A 175 14.32 8.34 1.01
C MET A 175 12.84 8.11 1.36
N ASN A 176 12.56 7.75 2.62
CA ASN A 176 11.23 7.57 3.19
C ASN A 176 11.17 8.10 4.63
N GLN A 177 10.04 7.85 5.31
CA GLN A 177 9.76 8.40 6.64
C GLN A 177 10.79 8.00 7.71
N PHE A 178 11.39 6.81 7.62
CA PHE A 178 12.40 6.37 8.59
C PHE A 178 13.67 7.23 8.50
N ASP A 179 14.07 7.66 7.31
CA ASP A 179 15.27 8.49 7.13
C ASP A 179 15.07 9.90 7.71
N VAL A 180 13.82 10.36 7.78
CA VAL A 180 13.46 11.67 8.37
C VAL A 180 13.47 11.60 9.90
N TRP A 181 13.12 10.46 10.48
CA TRP A 181 13.08 10.27 11.93
C TRP A 181 14.45 10.05 12.57
N GLY A 182 15.47 9.72 11.77
CA GLY A 182 16.84 9.50 12.22
C GLY A 182 17.40 8.16 11.75
N GLY A 183 18.73 8.03 11.85
CA GLY A 183 19.44 6.84 11.43
C GLY A 183 19.79 5.92 12.60
N THR A 184 20.71 5.00 12.33
CA THR A 184 21.18 4.01 13.29
C THR A 184 22.43 4.47 14.05
N GLU A 185 22.73 5.76 14.08
CA GLU A 185 23.93 6.31 14.71
C GLU A 185 23.97 6.05 16.22
N GLU A 186 22.82 6.17 16.88
CA GLU A 186 22.68 6.04 18.34
C GLU A 186 22.67 4.59 18.84
N VAL A 187 22.45 3.62 17.95
CA VAL A 187 22.37 2.18 18.29
C VAL A 187 23.67 1.44 17.98
N ARG A 188 24.78 2.16 17.76
CA ARG A 188 26.10 1.54 17.60
C ARG A 188 26.45 0.72 18.83
N GLY A 189 27.02 -0.46 18.57
CA GLY A 189 27.36 -1.45 19.58
C GLY A 189 26.17 -2.29 20.04
N TRP A 190 24.91 -1.98 19.72
CA TRP A 190 23.74 -2.78 20.10
C TRP A 190 23.65 -4.08 19.31
N ASP A 191 22.79 -4.99 19.75
CA ASP A 191 22.38 -6.13 18.92
C ASP A 191 21.13 -5.76 18.11
N ALA A 192 20.76 -6.59 17.14
CA ALA A 192 19.66 -6.28 16.25
C ALA A 192 18.94 -7.53 15.72
N ILE A 193 17.68 -7.33 15.31
CA ILE A 193 16.89 -8.32 14.59
C ILE A 193 16.67 -7.82 13.17
N PHE A 194 17.15 -8.57 12.19
CA PHE A 194 16.87 -8.29 10.79
C PHE A 194 15.68 -9.13 10.31
N VAL A 195 14.72 -8.47 9.65
CA VAL A 195 13.54 -9.13 9.09
C VAL A 195 13.47 -8.88 7.60
N ALA A 196 13.36 -9.95 6.81
CA ALA A 196 13.28 -9.91 5.35
C ALA A 196 12.18 -10.85 4.82
N ASP A 197 11.72 -10.60 3.60
CA ASP A 197 10.82 -11.51 2.86
C ASP A 197 11.57 -12.42 1.88
N ARG A 198 12.86 -12.63 2.14
CA ARG A 198 13.78 -13.45 1.36
C ARG A 198 14.84 -14.08 2.27
N PRO A 199 15.39 -15.24 1.90
CA PRO A 199 16.41 -15.92 2.69
C PRO A 199 17.79 -15.25 2.61
N ASP A 200 18.03 -14.43 1.59
CA ASP A 200 19.36 -13.86 1.32
C ASP A 200 19.63 -12.60 2.15
N LEU A 201 20.78 -12.58 2.83
CA LEU A 201 21.28 -11.41 3.55
C LEU A 201 22.02 -10.46 2.61
N PRO A 202 21.71 -9.15 2.61
CA PRO A 202 22.52 -8.17 1.90
C PRO A 202 23.95 -8.12 2.46
N ASP A 203 24.96 -8.01 1.60
CA ASP A 203 26.36 -7.86 2.02
C ASP A 203 26.58 -6.72 3.03
N ALA A 204 25.82 -5.63 2.87
CA ALA A 204 25.86 -4.50 3.78
C ALA A 204 25.49 -4.91 5.21
N VAL A 205 24.52 -5.82 5.39
CA VAL A 205 24.15 -6.35 6.71
C VAL A 205 25.29 -7.19 7.27
N LEU A 206 25.81 -8.15 6.50
CA LEU A 206 26.92 -9.02 6.93
C LEU A 206 28.16 -8.24 7.38
N ARG A 207 28.49 -7.14 6.69
CA ARG A 207 29.64 -6.30 7.05
C ARG A 207 29.40 -5.38 8.24
N SER A 208 28.15 -5.15 8.63
CA SER A 208 27.79 -4.17 9.67
C SER A 208 27.64 -4.76 11.06
N PHE A 209 27.78 -6.08 11.21
CA PHE A 209 27.68 -6.78 12.49
C PHE A 209 28.89 -7.68 12.70
N ASP A 210 29.19 -7.99 13.96
CA ASP A 210 30.24 -8.94 14.32
C ASP A 210 29.82 -10.37 13.97
N GLU A 211 28.55 -10.68 14.18
CA GLU A 211 27.97 -11.98 13.87
C GLU A 211 26.52 -11.84 13.40
N VAL A 212 26.12 -12.64 12.41
CA VAL A 212 24.74 -12.73 11.93
C VAL A 212 24.36 -14.20 11.82
N GLN A 213 23.29 -14.59 12.50
CA GLN A 213 22.78 -15.95 12.53
C GLN A 213 21.32 -15.99 12.09
N PRO A 214 20.91 -16.93 11.24
CA PRO A 214 19.49 -17.14 10.94
C PRO A 214 18.76 -17.61 12.19
N GLU A 215 17.58 -17.04 12.45
CA GLU A 215 16.69 -17.57 13.46
C GLU A 215 16.11 -18.89 12.98
N ARG A 216 16.09 -19.90 13.87
CA ARG A 216 15.49 -21.19 13.53
C ARG A 216 13.99 -20.96 13.24
N PRO A 217 13.44 -21.50 12.13
CA PRO A 217 12.02 -21.37 11.86
C PRO A 217 11.23 -21.94 13.04
N THR A 218 10.53 -21.08 13.77
CA THR A 218 9.49 -21.53 14.69
C THR A 218 8.35 -22.01 13.80
N HIS A 219 8.31 -23.31 13.52
CA HIS A 219 7.21 -23.95 12.82
C HIS A 219 5.94 -23.81 13.68
N LEU A 220 5.28 -22.66 13.60
CA LEU A 220 3.90 -22.53 14.00
C LEU A 220 3.07 -22.86 12.77
N SER A 221 2.80 -24.16 12.60
CA SER A 221 1.69 -24.65 11.77
C SER A 221 0.39 -24.12 12.39
N GLY A 222 0.04 -22.88 12.06
CA GLY A 222 -1.28 -22.32 12.27
C GLY A 222 -2.22 -22.87 11.20
N SER A 223 -3.09 -23.79 11.64
CA SER A 223 -4.30 -24.33 11.02
C SER A 223 -4.63 -23.93 9.57
N GLY A 224 -4.75 -24.96 8.71
CA GLY A 224 -5.75 -24.97 7.64
C GLY A 224 -5.37 -24.26 6.35
N GLN A 225 -5.07 -25.09 5.35
CA GLN A 225 -4.87 -24.76 3.93
C GLN A 225 -3.51 -24.15 3.56
N SER A 226 -2.76 -25.00 2.84
CA SER A 226 -1.55 -24.71 2.10
C SER A 226 -1.80 -23.64 1.01
N HIS A 227 -1.78 -22.38 1.41
CA HIS A 227 -1.49 -21.25 0.54
C HIS A 227 -0.38 -20.47 1.21
N SER A 228 0.86 -20.82 0.86
CA SER A 228 2.11 -20.27 1.42
C SER A 228 1.96 -18.84 1.95
N LEU A 229 1.76 -18.70 3.26
CA LEU A 229 1.92 -17.44 3.95
C LEU A 229 3.34 -16.93 3.68
N HIS A 230 3.53 -15.61 3.70
CA HIS A 230 4.83 -15.01 3.43
C HIS A 230 5.91 -15.70 4.27
N SER A 231 6.90 -16.32 3.62
CA SER A 231 8.06 -16.87 4.30
C SER A 231 8.97 -15.71 4.65
N TRP A 232 8.77 -15.12 5.83
CA TRP A 232 9.72 -14.17 6.38
C TRP A 232 10.94 -14.92 6.89
N SER A 233 12.10 -14.29 6.75
CA SER A 233 13.35 -14.73 7.33
C SER A 233 13.73 -13.73 8.42
N ILE A 234 13.99 -14.27 9.61
CA ILE A 234 14.40 -13.51 10.78
C ILE A 234 15.86 -13.87 11.06
N PHE A 235 16.70 -12.89 11.37
CA PHE A 235 18.10 -13.10 11.70
C PHE A 235 18.44 -12.36 12.98
N ARG A 236 19.20 -13.01 13.85
CA ARG A 236 19.84 -12.38 15.01
C ARG A 236 21.17 -11.81 14.57
N CYS A 237 21.39 -10.53 14.82
CA CYS A 237 22.59 -9.79 14.45
C CYS A 237 23.23 -9.24 15.72
N TYR A 238 24.53 -9.47 15.92
CA TYR A 238 25.23 -9.11 17.15
C TYR A 238 26.33 -8.08 16.88
N GLY A 239 26.47 -7.11 17.79
CA GLY A 239 27.56 -6.13 17.74
C GLY A 239 27.49 -5.21 16.52
N PHE A 240 26.48 -4.35 16.46
CA PHE A 240 26.29 -3.42 15.35
C PHE A 240 27.44 -2.40 15.24
N ARG A 241 28.16 -2.39 14.12
CA ARG A 241 29.28 -1.49 13.84
C ARG A 241 28.89 -0.20 13.11
N GLY A 242 27.67 -0.13 12.59
CA GLY A 242 27.22 0.93 11.68
C GLY A 242 27.09 0.43 10.25
N PHE A 243 26.07 0.89 9.53
CA PHE A 243 25.92 0.59 8.11
C PHE A 243 26.94 1.37 7.26
N PRO A 244 27.42 0.80 6.14
CA PRO A 244 28.22 1.57 5.20
C PRO A 244 27.41 2.77 4.67
N PRO A 245 28.07 3.90 4.35
CA PRO A 245 27.40 5.05 3.78
C PRO A 245 26.59 4.63 2.55
N ALA A 246 25.32 5.00 2.50
CA ALA A 246 24.49 4.70 1.34
C ALA A 246 25.11 5.38 0.11
N GLN A 247 25.31 4.63 -0.99
CA GLN A 247 25.47 5.25 -2.30
C GLN A 247 24.14 5.94 -2.61
N GLN A 248 24.06 7.24 -2.34
CA GLN A 248 22.94 8.06 -2.77
C GLN A 248 22.94 8.05 -4.29
N LEU A 249 22.04 7.27 -4.89
CA LEU A 249 21.66 7.49 -6.27
C LEU A 249 21.03 8.89 -6.31
N GLY A 250 21.77 9.84 -6.88
CA GLY A 250 21.31 11.20 -7.10
C GLY A 250 19.96 11.18 -7.80
N TYR A 251 19.12 12.17 -7.43
CA TYR A 251 17.85 12.42 -8.09
C TYR A 251 18.02 12.61 -9.60
#